data_AF-A0ABD0YDU4-F1
#
_entry.id   AF-A0ABD0YDU4-F1
#
_cell.length_a   1.000
_cell.length_b   1.000
_cell.length_c   1.000
_cell.angle_alpha   90.00
_cell.angle_beta   90.00
_cell.angle_gamma   90.00
#
_symmetry.space_group_name_H-M   'P 1'
#
loop_
_entity.id
_entity.type
_entity.pdbx_description
1 polymer ?
#
loop_
_entity_poly.entity_id
_entity_poly.type
_entity_poly.pdbx_seq_one_letter_code
_entity_poly.pdbx_strand_id
1 'polypeptide(L)'
;LCFLDPSSEDDHPGWPLRNLLALASNYECCTGSPLKIMSLRIGKAFKKSFTFTVKLEGCREPETRWIGWEKNQRGKYGPRCVNLRNDMDPVKLAESSADLNLKLMKWRLVPDLNLEVIRNQKCLLLGAGTLGCSVARSLLAWGVRNITFVDSGNVSLSNPVRQSLFNNEDCDLGHGTKMKAKIATEALKKILPSVTSNGVVLEIPMPGHITSNVHNADILHDLIASHDVVFMLTDTRESRWLPTLQAASLKKIAITAALGFDTYLVLRHGLENSSGFKLGCYFCNDVTAPGNSLVDRTLDQQCTVTRPGVSYIAGATAVELMVSILQHPQGGASKPEEESILGNLPHSVRGFLSSFTQVMPSTPAFSQCVACSQVVSTYQL
;
A
#
# COMPACT_ATOMS: atom_id res chain seq x y z
N LEU A 1 26.82 -55.42 23.25
CA LEU A 1 26.47 -53.98 23.21
C LEU A 1 25.13 -53.82 22.51
N CYS A 2 24.16 -53.10 23.09
CA CYS A 2 22.91 -52.73 22.42
C CYS A 2 22.82 -51.21 22.41
N PHE A 3 22.43 -50.60 21.29
CA PHE A 3 22.28 -49.16 21.18
C PHE A 3 21.05 -48.80 20.35
N LEU A 4 20.51 -47.61 20.64
CA LEU A 4 19.43 -47.04 19.84
C LEU A 4 20.02 -46.45 18.56
N ASP A 5 19.66 -47.04 17.43
CA ASP A 5 20.21 -46.69 16.13
C ASP A 5 19.31 -45.67 15.41
N PRO A 6 19.79 -44.43 15.18
CA PRO A 6 19.03 -43.41 14.47
C PRO A 6 19.08 -43.56 12.93
N SER A 7 19.87 -44.50 12.39
CA SER A 7 20.01 -44.69 10.94
C SER A 7 18.75 -45.25 10.29
N SER A 8 18.34 -44.63 9.19
CA SER A 8 17.27 -45.13 8.32
C SER A 8 17.75 -46.15 7.26
N GLU A 9 19.06 -46.38 7.15
CA GLU A 9 19.64 -47.30 6.15
C GLU A 9 19.50 -48.76 6.60
N ASP A 10 18.93 -49.63 5.76
CA ASP A 10 18.50 -50.98 6.17
C ASP A 10 19.65 -51.86 6.72
N ASP A 11 20.88 -51.72 6.21
CA ASP A 11 22.02 -52.58 6.56
C ASP A 11 23.20 -51.83 7.21
N HIS A 12 23.09 -50.51 7.41
CA HIS A 12 24.19 -49.68 7.94
C HIS A 12 23.81 -49.05 9.29
N PRO A 13 24.55 -49.32 10.38
CA PRO A 13 24.31 -48.70 11.67
C PRO A 13 24.67 -47.21 11.64
N GLY A 14 23.97 -46.40 12.42
CA GLY A 14 24.21 -44.97 12.52
C GLY A 14 25.61 -44.65 13.05
N TRP A 15 26.12 -43.49 12.65
CA TRP A 15 27.43 -43.00 13.07
C TRP A 15 27.64 -42.93 14.60
N PRO A 16 26.63 -42.72 15.49
CA PRO A 16 26.84 -42.71 16.94
C PRO A 16 27.42 -44.01 17.51
N LEU A 17 27.27 -45.13 16.79
CA LEU A 17 27.90 -46.40 17.18
C LEU A 17 29.41 -46.27 17.32
N ARG A 18 30.06 -45.44 16.49
CA ARG A 18 31.52 -45.24 16.55
C ARG A 18 31.97 -44.69 17.91
N ASN A 19 31.17 -43.83 18.52
CA ASN A 19 31.44 -43.26 19.84
C ASN A 19 31.37 -44.36 20.92
N LEU A 20 30.37 -45.24 20.84
CA LEU A 20 30.21 -46.36 21.77
C LEU A 20 31.33 -47.40 21.60
N LEU A 21 31.77 -47.66 20.38
CA LEU A 21 32.88 -48.58 20.11
C LEU A 21 34.23 -48.01 20.56
N ALA A 22 34.45 -46.71 20.37
CA ALA A 22 35.64 -46.03 20.89
C ALA A 22 35.69 -46.06 22.43
N LEU A 23 34.55 -45.88 23.09
CA LEU A 23 34.46 -46.06 24.55
C LEU A 23 34.73 -47.51 24.94
N ALA A 24 34.12 -48.48 24.26
CA ALA A 24 34.29 -49.91 24.55
C ALA A 24 35.75 -50.37 24.37
N SER A 25 36.49 -49.83 23.40
CA SER A 25 37.90 -50.18 23.17
C SER A 25 38.84 -49.80 24.33
N ASN A 26 38.43 -48.93 25.24
CA ASN A 26 39.20 -48.57 26.44
C ASN A 26 39.07 -49.60 27.57
N TYR A 27 38.16 -50.58 27.46
CA TYR A 27 37.95 -51.62 28.47
C TYR A 27 38.52 -52.95 28.00
N GLU A 28 39.43 -53.54 28.79
CA GLU A 28 40.09 -54.82 28.48
C GLU A 28 39.09 -55.98 28.28
N CYS A 29 37.95 -55.96 28.98
CA CYS A 29 36.90 -56.96 28.82
C CYS A 29 36.22 -56.94 27.43
N CYS A 30 36.37 -55.85 26.68
CA CYS A 30 35.76 -55.65 25.37
C CYS A 30 36.75 -55.80 24.21
N THR A 31 38.05 -56.03 24.49
CA THR A 31 39.10 -56.17 23.47
C THR A 31 39.50 -57.64 23.29
N GLY A 32 39.90 -58.02 22.07
CA GLY A 32 40.37 -59.38 21.75
C GLY A 32 39.28 -60.44 21.50
N SER A 33 38.11 -60.34 22.13
CA SER A 33 36.95 -61.22 21.89
C SER A 33 35.90 -60.57 20.96
N PRO A 34 35.12 -61.36 20.19
CA PRO A 34 34.07 -60.83 19.32
C PRO A 34 32.91 -60.22 20.13
N LEU A 35 32.67 -58.92 19.96
CA LEU A 35 31.58 -58.19 20.60
C LEU A 35 30.32 -58.24 19.72
N LYS A 36 29.24 -58.83 20.24
CA LYS A 36 27.91 -58.80 19.57
C LYS A 36 27.24 -57.44 19.79
N ILE A 37 26.86 -56.79 18.70
CA ILE A 37 26.20 -55.48 18.66
C ILE A 37 24.77 -55.66 18.17
N MET A 38 23.82 -55.03 18.86
CA MET A 38 22.43 -54.92 18.44
C MET A 38 22.10 -53.47 18.09
N SER A 39 21.78 -53.24 16.81
CA SER A 39 21.23 -51.99 16.29
C SER A 39 19.72 -52.00 16.54
N LEU A 40 19.30 -51.44 17.67
CA LEU A 40 17.89 -51.40 18.05
C LEU A 40 17.25 -50.15 17.45
N ARG A 41 16.33 -50.34 16.49
CA ARG A 41 15.56 -49.29 15.82
C ARG A 41 14.11 -49.35 16.28
N ILE A 42 13.61 -48.22 16.78
CA ILE A 42 12.28 -48.13 17.39
C ILE A 42 11.47 -47.05 16.66
N GLY A 43 10.27 -47.41 16.20
CA GLY A 43 9.33 -46.49 15.57
C GLY A 43 8.87 -46.94 14.19
N LYS A 44 7.76 -46.37 13.70
CA LYS A 44 7.11 -46.74 12.43
C LYS A 44 7.97 -46.50 11.19
N ALA A 45 8.98 -45.63 11.29
CA ALA A 45 9.87 -45.28 10.18
C ALA A 45 10.94 -46.35 9.89
N PHE A 46 11.16 -47.31 10.80
CA PHE A 46 12.22 -48.31 10.69
C PHE A 46 11.63 -49.68 10.35
N LYS A 47 12.20 -50.36 9.34
CA LYS A 47 11.71 -51.67 8.88
C LYS A 47 12.19 -52.83 9.75
N LYS A 48 13.46 -52.80 10.16
CA LYS A 48 14.10 -53.91 10.91
C LYS A 48 15.18 -53.39 11.86
N SER A 49 15.30 -54.04 13.02
CA SER A 49 16.51 -54.03 13.84
C SER A 49 17.43 -55.17 13.41
N PHE A 50 18.73 -55.06 13.61
CA PHE A 50 19.65 -56.14 13.24
C PHE A 50 20.83 -56.24 14.20
N THR A 51 21.48 -57.39 14.17
CA THR A 51 22.65 -57.69 15.00
C THR A 51 23.83 -58.05 14.14
N PHE A 52 25.02 -57.64 14.55
CA PHE A 52 26.28 -57.98 13.90
C PHE A 52 27.38 -58.07 14.95
N THR A 53 28.52 -58.63 14.57
CA THR A 53 29.65 -58.88 15.48
C THR A 53 30.84 -58.07 15.03
N VAL A 54 31.50 -57.39 15.97
CA VAL A 54 32.70 -56.59 15.72
C VAL A 54 33.81 -57.08 16.64
N LYS A 55 35.03 -57.19 16.12
CA LYS A 55 36.22 -57.43 16.93
C LYS A 55 36.93 -56.10 17.15
N LEU A 56 37.10 -55.73 18.41
CA LEU A 56 37.82 -54.50 18.78
C LEU A 56 39.28 -54.84 19.07
N GLU A 57 40.19 -54.12 18.42
CA GLU A 57 41.61 -54.11 18.74
C GLU A 57 41.86 -53.02 19.80
N GLY A 58 42.69 -53.30 20.81
CA GLY A 58 43.00 -52.32 21.85
C GLY A 58 43.67 -51.08 21.25
N CYS A 59 43.20 -49.90 21.63
CA CYS A 59 43.67 -48.65 21.05
C CYS A 59 44.96 -48.19 21.75
N ARG A 60 46.08 -48.05 21.03
CA ARG A 60 47.38 -47.64 21.60
C ARG A 60 47.73 -46.16 21.45
N GLU A 61 46.98 -45.38 20.67
CA GLU A 61 47.05 -43.91 20.64
C GLU A 61 45.82 -43.37 19.87
N PRO A 62 45.07 -42.38 20.39
CA PRO A 62 43.85 -41.91 19.73
C PRO A 62 44.18 -40.88 18.63
N GLU A 63 44.23 -41.31 17.36
CA GLU A 63 44.00 -40.38 16.25
C GLU A 63 42.53 -39.95 16.24
N THR A 64 42.23 -38.73 16.70
CA THR A 64 40.86 -38.23 16.76
C THR A 64 40.35 -37.85 15.36
N ARG A 65 39.85 -38.83 14.60
CA ARG A 65 39.13 -38.60 13.34
C ARG A 65 37.66 -38.31 13.64
N TRP A 66 37.22 -37.11 13.30
CA TRP A 66 35.84 -36.67 13.51
C TRP A 66 35.06 -36.65 12.19
N ILE A 67 33.79 -37.03 12.27
CA ILE A 67 32.79 -36.94 11.20
C ILE A 67 31.48 -36.44 11.83
N GLY A 68 30.58 -35.84 11.05
CA GLY A 68 29.29 -35.41 11.58
C GLY A 68 28.65 -34.23 10.86
N TRP A 69 29.39 -33.51 10.01
CA TRP A 69 28.78 -32.48 9.17
C TRP A 69 27.72 -33.11 8.27
N GLU A 70 26.51 -32.58 8.36
CA GLU A 70 25.43 -32.95 7.45
C GLU A 70 25.70 -32.34 6.06
N LYS A 71 25.37 -33.10 5.01
CA LYS A 71 25.41 -32.58 3.65
C LYS A 71 24.24 -31.62 3.42
N ASN A 72 24.48 -30.52 2.71
CA ASN A 72 23.41 -29.68 2.21
C ASN A 72 22.61 -30.38 1.10
N GLN A 73 21.56 -29.72 0.60
CA GLN A 73 20.72 -30.26 -0.49
C GLN A 73 21.49 -30.58 -1.78
N ARG A 74 22.70 -30.02 -1.97
CA ARG A 74 23.57 -30.29 -3.12
C ARG A 74 24.55 -31.45 -2.86
N GLY A 75 24.38 -32.18 -1.76
CA GLY A 75 25.25 -33.29 -1.38
C GLY A 75 26.65 -32.88 -0.91
N LYS A 76 26.90 -31.58 -0.70
CA LYS A 76 28.20 -31.04 -0.25
C LYS A 76 28.16 -30.74 1.23
N TYR A 77 29.30 -30.88 1.91
CA TYR A 77 29.45 -30.42 3.29
C TYR A 77 29.48 -28.88 3.29
N GLY A 78 28.48 -28.27 3.92
CA GLY A 78 28.32 -26.82 3.94
C GLY A 78 27.02 -26.41 4.64
N PRO A 79 26.89 -25.13 5.00
CA PRO A 79 25.73 -24.64 5.72
C PRO A 79 24.44 -24.77 4.90
N ARG A 80 23.31 -24.93 5.60
CA ARG A 80 21.98 -24.77 5.03
C ARG A 80 21.47 -23.39 5.41
N CYS A 81 21.15 -22.57 4.41
CA CYS A 81 20.57 -21.25 4.62
C CYS A 81 19.08 -21.32 4.26
N VAL A 82 18.22 -20.85 5.15
CA VAL A 82 16.76 -20.76 4.95
C VAL A 82 16.33 -19.32 5.15
N ASN A 83 15.53 -18.78 4.23
CA ASN A 83 14.96 -17.45 4.35
C ASN A 83 13.58 -17.56 5.02
N LEU A 84 13.53 -17.21 6.31
CA LEU A 84 12.29 -17.23 7.10
C LEU A 84 11.60 -15.86 7.16
N ARG A 85 11.98 -14.91 6.28
CA ARG A 85 11.46 -13.55 6.31
C ARG A 85 9.94 -13.50 6.23
N ASN A 86 9.34 -14.31 5.36
CA ASN A 86 7.89 -14.27 5.17
C ASN A 86 7.11 -14.78 6.40
N ASP A 87 7.75 -15.57 7.27
CA ASP A 87 7.11 -16.21 8.43
C ASP A 87 7.50 -15.53 9.76
N MET A 88 8.62 -14.80 9.80
CA MET A 88 9.18 -14.25 11.03
C MET A 88 9.36 -12.72 11.03
N ASP A 89 9.42 -12.06 9.86
CA ASP A 89 9.56 -10.60 9.78
C ASP A 89 8.20 -9.94 10.10
N PRO A 90 8.05 -9.22 11.23
CA PRO A 90 6.76 -8.63 11.62
C PRO A 90 6.19 -7.68 10.58
N VAL A 91 7.04 -6.98 9.82
CA VAL A 91 6.60 -6.07 8.76
C VAL A 91 5.98 -6.85 7.60
N LYS A 92 6.58 -7.99 7.22
CA LYS A 92 6.03 -8.86 6.17
C LYS A 92 4.77 -9.59 6.61
N LEU A 93 4.69 -9.99 7.87
CA LEU A 93 3.48 -10.58 8.44
C LEU A 93 2.31 -9.58 8.45
N ALA A 94 2.56 -8.33 8.86
CA ALA A 94 1.56 -7.27 8.82
C ALA A 94 1.10 -6.98 7.38
N GLU A 95 2.03 -6.88 6.43
CA GLU A 95 1.72 -6.70 5.00
C GLU A 95 0.86 -7.86 4.46
N SER A 96 1.26 -9.10 4.70
CA SER A 96 0.53 -10.28 4.23
C SER A 96 -0.86 -10.39 4.87
N SER A 97 -1.00 -10.02 6.14
CA SER A 97 -2.28 -10.01 6.86
C SER A 97 -3.24 -8.96 6.28
N ALA A 98 -2.74 -7.75 6.00
CA ALA A 98 -3.51 -6.70 5.35
C ALA A 98 -3.97 -7.12 3.94
N ASP A 99 -3.07 -7.72 3.15
CA ASP A 99 -3.39 -8.20 1.79
C ASP A 99 -4.39 -9.37 1.78
N LEU A 100 -4.45 -10.17 2.85
CA LEU A 100 -5.33 -11.34 2.92
C LEU A 100 -6.81 -10.95 2.85
N ASN A 101 -7.20 -9.84 3.49
CA ASN A 101 -8.59 -9.38 3.46
C ASN A 101 -9.06 -9.07 2.04
N LEU A 102 -8.22 -8.39 1.25
CA LEU A 102 -8.50 -8.08 -0.15
C LEU A 102 -8.55 -9.34 -1.01
N LYS A 103 -7.63 -10.30 -0.78
CA LYS A 103 -7.66 -11.60 -1.46
C LYS A 103 -8.94 -12.38 -1.16
N LEU A 104 -9.45 -12.32 0.08
CA LEU A 104 -10.72 -12.93 0.44
C LEU A 104 -11.92 -12.28 -0.26
N MET A 105 -11.94 -10.96 -0.42
CA MET A 105 -12.96 -10.28 -1.23
C MET A 105 -12.94 -10.79 -2.68
N LYS A 106 -11.76 -10.88 -3.28
CA LYS A 106 -11.60 -11.45 -4.63
C LYS A 106 -12.08 -12.89 -4.70
N TRP A 107 -11.58 -13.78 -3.83
CA TRP A 107 -11.90 -15.21 -3.91
C TRP A 107 -13.35 -15.56 -3.59
N ARG A 108 -14.00 -14.79 -2.71
CA ARG A 108 -15.35 -15.13 -2.22
C ARG A 108 -16.46 -14.36 -2.91
N LEU A 109 -16.21 -13.12 -3.34
CA LEU A 109 -17.26 -12.19 -3.78
C LEU A 109 -17.07 -11.75 -5.24
N VAL A 110 -15.88 -11.29 -5.61
CA VAL A 110 -15.61 -10.72 -6.94
C VAL A 110 -14.36 -11.36 -7.56
N PRO A 111 -14.45 -12.56 -8.16
CA PRO A 111 -13.28 -13.30 -8.67
C PRO A 111 -12.42 -12.54 -9.68
N ASP A 112 -13.06 -11.71 -10.51
CA ASP A 112 -12.41 -10.93 -11.56
C ASP A 112 -11.75 -9.64 -11.05
N LEU A 113 -11.86 -9.35 -9.75
CA LEU A 113 -11.26 -8.17 -9.13
C LEU A 113 -9.73 -8.16 -9.31
N ASN A 114 -9.21 -7.11 -9.94
CA ASN A 114 -7.79 -6.93 -10.18
C ASN A 114 -7.14 -6.09 -9.07
N LEU A 115 -6.73 -6.78 -8.00
CA LEU A 115 -6.06 -6.17 -6.85
C LEU A 115 -4.65 -5.64 -7.18
N GLU A 116 -3.96 -6.24 -8.15
CA GLU A 116 -2.62 -5.83 -8.55
C GLU A 116 -2.63 -4.45 -9.22
N VAL A 117 -3.64 -4.18 -10.06
CA VAL A 117 -3.80 -2.85 -10.66
C VAL A 117 -3.99 -1.79 -9.58
N ILE A 118 -4.77 -2.06 -8.53
CA ILE A 118 -5.00 -1.13 -7.41
C ILE A 118 -3.69 -0.93 -6.62
N ARG A 119 -3.03 -2.02 -6.22
CA ARG A 119 -1.81 -2.02 -5.42
C ARG A 119 -0.69 -1.18 -6.05
N ASN A 120 -0.55 -1.28 -7.37
CA ASN A 120 0.56 -0.68 -8.11
C ASN A 120 0.40 0.82 -8.38
N GLN A 121 -0.77 1.40 -8.10
CA GLN A 121 -0.98 2.83 -8.33
C GLN A 121 -0.11 3.70 -7.43
N LYS A 122 0.44 4.76 -8.02
CA LYS A 122 1.02 5.91 -7.33
C LYS A 122 -0.02 6.99 -7.18
N CYS A 123 -0.50 7.20 -5.96
CA CYS A 123 -1.53 8.18 -5.65
C CYS A 123 -0.92 9.47 -5.10
N LEU A 124 -1.20 10.58 -5.76
CA LEU A 124 -0.87 11.93 -5.30
C LEU A 124 -2.08 12.55 -4.60
N LEU A 125 -1.93 12.95 -3.34
CA LEU A 125 -2.96 13.59 -2.54
C LEU A 125 -2.64 15.08 -2.36
N LEU A 126 -3.34 15.93 -3.10
CA LEU A 126 -3.21 17.38 -3.00
C LEU A 126 -4.10 17.87 -1.85
N GLY A 127 -3.51 17.98 -0.68
CA GLY A 127 -4.17 18.28 0.59
C GLY A 127 -4.03 17.12 1.59
N ALA A 128 -3.53 17.43 2.79
CA ALA A 128 -3.40 16.53 3.93
C ALA A 128 -4.38 16.90 5.06
N GLY A 129 -5.48 17.58 4.72
CA GLY A 129 -6.57 17.90 5.64
C GLY A 129 -7.51 16.72 5.89
N THR A 130 -8.77 17.03 6.22
CA THR A 130 -9.79 16.03 6.58
C THR A 130 -10.03 15.01 5.46
N LEU A 131 -10.15 15.50 4.22
CA LEU A 131 -10.28 14.65 3.03
C LEU A 131 -9.00 13.83 2.79
N GLY A 132 -7.83 14.47 2.84
CA GLY A 132 -6.53 13.80 2.65
C GLY A 132 -6.34 12.61 3.57
N CYS A 133 -6.66 12.78 4.86
CA CYS A 133 -6.59 11.71 5.85
C CYS A 133 -7.55 10.56 5.55
N SER A 134 -8.81 10.88 5.20
CA SER A 134 -9.86 9.90 4.87
C SER A 134 -9.51 9.09 3.62
N VAL A 135 -9.11 9.78 2.55
CA VAL A 135 -8.70 9.16 1.28
C VAL A 135 -7.46 8.29 1.50
N ALA A 136 -6.44 8.78 2.19
CA ALA A 136 -5.21 8.01 2.43
C ALA A 136 -5.46 6.70 3.19
N ARG A 137 -6.28 6.73 4.24
CA ARG A 137 -6.65 5.52 5.00
C ARG A 137 -7.43 4.54 4.12
N SER A 138 -8.35 5.04 3.29
CA SER A 138 -9.16 4.21 2.39
C SER A 138 -8.29 3.59 1.27
N LEU A 139 -7.35 4.35 0.70
CA LEU A 139 -6.36 3.83 -0.27
C LEU A 139 -5.50 2.74 0.34
N LEU A 140 -5.01 2.94 1.57
CA LEU A 140 -4.18 1.96 2.27
C LEU A 140 -4.95 0.65 2.52
N ALA A 141 -6.23 0.76 2.91
CA ALA A 141 -7.14 -0.37 3.09
C ALA A 141 -7.38 -1.14 1.78
N TRP A 142 -7.45 -0.44 0.65
CA TRP A 142 -7.54 -1.02 -0.70
C TRP A 142 -6.23 -1.60 -1.24
N GLY A 143 -5.14 -1.55 -0.46
CA GLY A 143 -3.88 -2.17 -0.84
C GLY A 143 -2.92 -1.25 -1.59
N VAL A 144 -3.24 0.03 -1.77
CA VAL A 144 -2.32 1.01 -2.37
C VAL A 144 -1.09 1.16 -1.48
N ARG A 145 0.10 1.19 -2.09
CA ARG A 145 1.39 1.27 -1.37
C ARG A 145 2.17 2.56 -1.61
N ASN A 146 1.87 3.29 -2.67
CA ASN A 146 2.58 4.52 -3.03
C ASN A 146 1.68 5.73 -2.85
N ILE A 147 1.85 6.48 -1.76
CA ILE A 147 1.00 7.63 -1.41
C ILE A 147 1.88 8.85 -1.11
N THR A 148 1.75 9.89 -1.92
CA THR A 148 2.45 11.16 -1.71
C THR A 148 1.47 12.25 -1.31
N PHE A 149 1.73 12.91 -0.18
CA PHE A 149 0.96 14.08 0.27
C PHE A 149 1.62 15.38 -0.19
N VAL A 150 0.78 16.36 -0.56
CA VAL A 150 1.19 17.73 -0.86
C VAL A 150 0.36 18.67 0.00
N ASP A 151 0.99 19.39 0.93
CA ASP A 151 0.32 20.34 1.82
C ASP A 151 1.34 21.34 2.40
N SER A 152 1.04 22.64 2.38
CA SER A 152 1.89 23.70 2.94
C SER A 152 1.53 24.07 4.39
N GLY A 153 0.49 23.48 4.96
CA GLY A 153 -0.05 23.83 6.26
C GLY A 153 0.60 23.10 7.44
N ASN A 154 0.38 23.68 8.63
CA ASN A 154 0.81 23.13 9.91
C ASN A 154 -0.33 22.42 10.63
N VAL A 155 0.00 21.41 11.45
CA VAL A 155 -0.96 20.74 12.33
C VAL A 155 -1.36 21.68 13.46
N SER A 156 -2.65 22.05 13.50
CA SER A 156 -3.23 22.94 14.51
C SER A 156 -4.01 22.16 15.58
N LEU A 157 -4.21 22.72 16.77
CA LEU A 157 -4.91 22.06 17.89
C LEU A 157 -6.32 21.54 17.56
N SER A 158 -7.03 22.18 16.64
CA SER A 158 -8.37 21.76 16.20
C SER A 158 -8.36 20.63 15.16
N ASN A 159 -7.19 20.25 14.64
CA ASN A 159 -7.06 19.32 13.52
C ASN A 159 -7.23 17.84 13.94
N PRO A 160 -6.59 17.32 15.02
CA PRO A 160 -6.63 15.88 15.34
C PRO A 160 -8.03 15.26 15.44
N VAL A 161 -9.02 16.02 15.92
CA VAL A 161 -10.42 15.55 16.05
C VAL A 161 -11.13 15.34 14.70
N ARG A 162 -10.62 15.92 13.60
CA ARG A 162 -11.20 15.81 12.25
C ARG A 162 -10.25 15.13 11.26
N GLN A 163 -8.94 15.25 11.47
CA GLN A 163 -7.88 14.82 10.56
C GLN A 163 -7.19 13.59 11.16
N SER A 164 -7.68 12.41 10.78
CA SER A 164 -7.41 11.12 11.44
C SER A 164 -5.98 10.59 11.31
N LEU A 165 -5.04 11.37 10.76
CA LEU A 165 -3.61 11.04 10.72
C LEU A 165 -2.78 11.84 11.74
N PHE A 166 -3.39 12.78 12.47
CA PHE A 166 -2.69 13.64 13.42
C PHE A 166 -3.13 13.36 14.85
N ASN A 167 -2.18 13.39 15.78
CA ASN A 167 -2.42 13.30 17.21
C ASN A 167 -2.23 14.66 17.89
N ASN A 168 -2.64 14.77 19.16
CA ASN A 168 -2.43 16.00 19.93
C ASN A 168 -0.94 16.37 20.09
N GLU A 169 -0.06 15.37 20.15
CA GLU A 169 1.40 15.53 20.19
C GLU A 169 1.99 16.10 18.88
N ASP A 170 1.21 16.13 17.80
CA ASP A 170 1.63 16.69 16.52
C ASP A 170 1.31 18.17 16.37
N CYS A 171 0.51 18.72 17.27
CA CYS A 171 0.21 20.14 17.32
C CYS A 171 1.41 20.94 17.84
N ASP A 172 1.48 22.22 17.48
CA ASP A 172 2.46 23.12 18.09
C ASP A 172 2.07 23.42 19.55
N LEU A 173 2.75 22.73 20.48
CA LEU A 173 2.62 22.89 21.93
C LEU A 173 3.81 23.68 22.52
N GLY A 174 4.49 24.50 21.71
CA GLY A 174 5.69 25.25 22.11
C GLY A 174 7.02 24.56 21.75
N HIS A 175 6.97 23.46 21.00
CA HIS A 175 8.14 22.71 20.51
C HIS A 175 8.39 22.89 19.00
N GLY A 176 7.64 23.77 18.35
CA GLY A 176 7.74 24.07 16.93
C GLY A 176 6.65 23.39 16.10
N THR A 177 6.26 24.06 15.02
CA THR A 177 5.19 23.62 14.12
C THR A 177 5.62 22.41 13.29
N LYS A 178 4.80 21.36 13.32
CA LYS A 178 4.96 20.21 12.42
C LYS A 178 4.11 20.38 11.15
N MET A 179 4.75 20.14 10.00
CA MET A 179 4.10 20.25 8.69
C MET A 179 3.18 19.06 8.43
N LYS A 180 1.94 19.33 7.99
CA LYS A 180 0.91 18.28 7.75
C LYS A 180 1.37 17.19 6.80
N ALA A 181 1.98 17.55 5.66
CA ALA A 181 2.43 16.58 4.66
C ALA A 181 3.45 15.57 5.24
N LYS A 182 4.36 16.05 6.11
CA LYS A 182 5.38 15.21 6.75
C LYS A 182 4.78 14.30 7.81
N ILE A 183 3.93 14.84 8.70
CA ILE A 183 3.30 14.04 9.75
C ILE A 183 2.32 13.01 9.16
N ALA A 184 1.57 13.34 8.12
CA ALA A 184 0.68 12.40 7.45
C ALA A 184 1.45 11.19 6.90
N THR A 185 2.65 11.43 6.37
CA THR A 185 3.56 10.39 5.89
C THR A 185 4.02 9.47 7.02
N GLU A 186 4.47 10.05 8.13
CA GLU A 186 4.90 9.30 9.31
C GLU A 186 3.75 8.48 9.91
N ALA A 187 2.55 9.05 9.97
CA ALA A 187 1.35 8.36 10.44
C ALA A 187 1.00 7.16 9.57
N LEU A 188 1.07 7.26 8.24
CA LEU A 188 0.85 6.10 7.36
C LEU A 188 1.90 5.00 7.59
N LYS A 189 3.18 5.37 7.77
CA LYS A 189 4.25 4.39 8.06
C LYS A 189 4.07 3.72 9.43
N LYS A 190 3.50 4.43 10.41
CA LYS A 190 3.10 3.85 11.70
C LYS A 190 1.93 2.86 11.55
N ILE A 191 1.01 3.10 10.62
CA ILE A 191 -0.14 2.21 10.35
C ILE A 191 0.29 0.96 9.60
N LEU A 192 1.05 1.12 8.50
CA LEU A 192 1.59 0.01 7.72
C LEU A 192 3.06 0.31 7.35
N PRO A 193 4.05 -0.30 8.03
CA PRO A 193 5.46 0.02 7.83
C PRO A 193 6.00 -0.25 6.41
N SER A 194 5.34 -1.10 5.63
CA SER A 194 5.71 -1.40 4.24
C SER A 194 5.22 -0.37 3.22
N VAL A 195 4.43 0.64 3.64
CA VAL A 195 3.95 1.70 2.73
C VAL A 195 5.10 2.62 2.28
N THR A 196 5.14 2.90 0.98
CA THR A 196 6.01 3.93 0.40
C THR A 196 5.25 5.25 0.41
N SER A 197 5.41 6.00 1.50
CA SER A 197 4.78 7.31 1.64
C SER A 197 5.81 8.44 1.73
N ASN A 198 5.50 9.56 1.05
CA ASN A 198 6.29 10.79 0.99
C ASN A 198 5.40 12.02 1.25
N GLY A 199 5.98 13.06 1.83
CA GLY A 199 5.29 14.31 2.15
C GLY A 199 6.05 15.51 1.61
N VAL A 200 5.44 16.22 0.68
CA VAL A 200 6.01 17.43 0.06
C VAL A 200 5.32 18.66 0.63
N VAL A 201 6.12 19.54 1.21
CA VAL A 201 5.65 20.84 1.70
C VAL A 201 5.66 21.81 0.53
N LEU A 202 4.50 22.04 -0.07
CA LEU A 202 4.35 22.84 -1.28
C LEU A 202 3.03 23.62 -1.22
N GLU A 203 3.13 24.93 -1.45
CA GLU A 203 1.95 25.78 -1.66
C GLU A 203 1.56 25.72 -3.14
N ILE A 204 0.32 25.36 -3.41
CA ILE A 204 -0.21 25.30 -4.78
C ILE A 204 -0.52 26.73 -5.25
N PRO A 205 0.08 27.20 -6.36
CA PRO A 205 -0.22 28.52 -6.90
C PRO A 205 -1.70 28.71 -7.22
N MET A 206 -2.29 29.79 -6.71
CA MET A 206 -3.71 30.11 -6.87
C MET A 206 -3.89 31.32 -7.80
N PRO A 207 -4.71 31.21 -8.87
CA PRO A 207 -5.03 32.34 -9.72
C PRO A 207 -5.54 33.56 -8.93
N GLY A 208 -5.02 34.75 -9.23
CA GLY A 208 -5.41 35.99 -8.55
C GLY A 208 -4.68 36.28 -7.22
N HIS A 209 -3.72 35.44 -6.82
CA HIS A 209 -2.90 35.65 -5.62
C HIS A 209 -1.47 36.05 -5.98
N ILE A 210 -0.96 37.09 -5.31
CA ILE A 210 0.37 37.71 -5.56
C ILE A 210 1.53 36.75 -5.20
N THR A 211 1.30 35.76 -4.33
CA THR A 211 2.30 34.81 -3.83
C THR A 211 2.60 33.64 -4.77
N SER A 212 2.02 33.63 -5.97
CA SER A 212 2.16 32.54 -6.95
C SER A 212 3.61 32.39 -7.43
N ASN A 213 4.29 31.33 -7.01
CA ASN A 213 5.67 31.03 -7.40
C ASN A 213 5.71 30.01 -8.55
N VAL A 214 6.34 30.38 -9.68
CA VAL A 214 6.51 29.50 -10.86
C VAL A 214 7.24 28.21 -10.49
N HIS A 215 8.24 28.28 -9.62
CA HIS A 215 8.98 27.09 -9.17
C HIS A 215 8.07 26.04 -8.50
N ASN A 216 7.05 26.49 -7.76
CA ASN A 216 6.09 25.58 -7.15
C ASN A 216 5.19 24.92 -8.20
N ALA A 217 4.88 25.63 -9.29
CA ALA A 217 4.13 25.07 -10.41
C ALA A 217 4.91 23.96 -11.13
N ASP A 218 6.23 24.12 -11.28
CA ASP A 218 7.11 23.11 -11.87
C ASP A 218 7.19 21.86 -10.98
N ILE A 219 7.40 22.03 -9.67
CA ILE A 219 7.39 20.89 -8.72
C ILE A 219 6.04 20.17 -8.75
N LEU A 220 4.94 20.92 -8.79
CA LEU A 220 3.60 20.34 -8.87
C LEU A 220 3.41 19.56 -10.18
N HIS A 221 3.91 20.09 -11.30
CA HIS A 221 3.89 19.41 -12.60
C HIS A 221 4.63 18.07 -12.50
N ASP A 222 5.86 18.08 -11.99
CA ASP A 222 6.70 16.88 -11.87
C ASP A 222 6.03 15.81 -10.98
N LEU A 223 5.42 16.24 -9.87
CA LEU A 223 4.65 15.35 -9.00
C LEU A 223 3.46 14.76 -9.73
N ILE A 224 2.67 15.55 -10.46
CA ILE A 224 1.53 15.03 -11.23
C ILE A 224 2.01 14.07 -12.32
N ALA A 225 3.09 14.40 -13.01
CA ALA A 225 3.68 13.57 -14.06
C ALA A 225 4.17 12.22 -13.51
N SER A 226 4.77 12.19 -12.32
CA SER A 226 5.34 10.98 -11.72
C SER A 226 4.33 10.04 -11.06
N HIS A 227 3.06 10.45 -10.93
CA HIS A 227 1.99 9.68 -10.29
C HIS A 227 0.91 9.25 -11.29
N ASP A 228 0.14 8.21 -10.95
CA ASP A 228 -0.86 7.62 -11.84
C ASP A 228 -2.24 8.24 -11.63
N VAL A 229 -2.58 8.47 -10.35
CA VAL A 229 -3.86 9.04 -9.93
C VAL A 229 -3.65 10.26 -9.05
N VAL A 230 -4.37 11.35 -9.33
CA VAL A 230 -4.31 12.61 -8.60
C VAL A 230 -5.63 12.89 -7.90
N PHE A 231 -5.59 13.05 -6.59
CA PHE A 231 -6.74 13.48 -5.80
C PHE A 231 -6.59 14.97 -5.46
N MET A 232 -7.57 15.77 -5.89
CA MET A 232 -7.66 17.19 -5.54
C MET A 232 -8.54 17.35 -4.30
N LEU A 233 -7.89 17.52 -3.16
CA LEU A 233 -8.49 17.52 -1.81
C LEU A 233 -8.25 18.85 -1.09
N THR A 234 -7.89 19.88 -1.85
CA THR A 234 -7.67 21.24 -1.35
C THR A 234 -8.98 21.88 -0.90
N ASP A 235 -8.86 22.93 -0.11
CA ASP A 235 -9.98 23.63 0.52
C ASP A 235 -10.66 24.64 -0.40
N THR A 236 -9.92 25.28 -1.29
CA THR A 236 -10.46 26.34 -2.16
C THR A 236 -10.65 25.88 -3.60
N ARG A 237 -11.48 26.61 -4.36
CA ARG A 237 -11.66 26.38 -5.79
C ARG A 237 -10.42 26.78 -6.58
N GLU A 238 -9.76 27.87 -6.20
CA GLU A 238 -8.63 28.45 -6.92
C GLU A 238 -7.43 27.50 -6.90
N SER A 239 -7.19 26.85 -5.76
CA SER A 239 -6.12 25.86 -5.60
C SER A 239 -6.33 24.59 -6.44
N ARG A 240 -7.55 24.33 -6.94
CA ARG A 240 -7.82 23.18 -7.82
C ARG A 240 -7.55 23.46 -9.29
N TRP A 241 -7.43 24.73 -9.70
CA TRP A 241 -7.34 25.11 -11.11
C TRP A 241 -6.06 24.59 -11.77
N LEU A 242 -4.89 24.94 -11.21
CA LEU A 242 -3.61 24.52 -11.78
C LEU A 242 -3.42 23.00 -11.79
N PRO A 243 -3.70 22.25 -10.69
CA PRO A 243 -3.69 20.79 -10.75
C PRO A 243 -4.64 20.18 -11.78
N THR A 244 -5.83 20.76 -11.96
CA THR A 244 -6.79 20.28 -12.98
C THR A 244 -6.21 20.44 -14.37
N LEU A 245 -5.63 21.60 -14.65
CA LEU A 245 -5.04 21.91 -15.94
C LEU A 245 -3.86 20.96 -16.24
N GLN A 246 -2.93 20.80 -15.28
CA GLN A 246 -1.76 19.93 -15.43
C GLN A 246 -2.18 18.45 -15.58
N ALA A 247 -3.12 17.96 -14.77
CA ALA A 247 -3.62 16.59 -14.87
C ALA A 247 -4.34 16.32 -16.20
N ALA A 248 -5.11 17.29 -16.71
CA ALA A 248 -5.76 17.18 -18.00
C ALA A 248 -4.74 17.12 -19.16
N SER A 249 -3.72 17.98 -19.13
CA SER A 249 -2.63 18.00 -20.12
C SER A 249 -1.84 16.69 -20.11
N LEU A 250 -1.50 16.19 -18.92
CA LEU A 250 -0.75 14.94 -18.71
C LEU A 250 -1.61 13.67 -18.80
N LYS A 251 -2.91 13.81 -19.12
CA LYS A 251 -3.88 12.71 -19.25
C LYS A 251 -3.93 11.78 -18.03
N LYS A 252 -3.87 12.35 -16.83
CA LYS A 252 -3.90 11.62 -15.55
C LYS A 252 -5.34 11.34 -15.12
N ILE A 253 -5.55 10.21 -14.44
CA ILE A 253 -6.82 9.99 -13.73
C ILE A 253 -6.85 10.99 -12.58
N ALA A 254 -7.78 11.93 -12.62
CA ALA A 254 -7.93 12.95 -11.60
C ALA A 254 -9.31 12.88 -10.96
N ILE A 255 -9.35 12.99 -9.63
CA ILE A 255 -10.59 12.96 -8.84
C ILE A 255 -10.60 14.17 -7.92
N THR A 256 -11.64 14.99 -8.01
CA THR A 256 -11.87 16.09 -7.09
C THR A 256 -12.88 15.67 -6.03
N ALA A 257 -12.57 15.95 -4.78
CA ALA A 257 -13.53 15.91 -3.69
C ALA A 257 -13.65 17.31 -3.07
N ALA A 258 -14.87 17.82 -2.96
CA ALA A 258 -15.18 19.12 -2.36
C ALA A 258 -16.29 18.97 -1.32
N LEU A 259 -16.25 19.81 -0.29
CA LEU A 259 -17.16 19.75 0.86
C LEU A 259 -17.90 21.06 1.04
N GLY A 260 -19.23 20.99 1.15
CA GLY A 260 -20.04 22.02 1.76
C GLY A 260 -20.31 21.71 3.24
N PHE A 261 -21.20 22.48 3.88
CA PHE A 261 -21.57 22.29 5.28
C PHE A 261 -22.13 20.88 5.56
N ASP A 262 -23.16 20.48 4.82
CA ASP A 262 -23.83 19.17 4.92
C ASP A 262 -23.90 18.45 3.57
N THR A 263 -23.12 18.91 2.59
CA THR A 263 -23.08 18.37 1.21
C THR A 263 -21.66 18.03 0.80
N TYR A 264 -21.53 17.15 -0.19
CA TYR A 264 -20.23 16.87 -0.82
C TYR A 264 -20.37 16.67 -2.33
N LEU A 265 -19.27 16.85 -3.03
CA LEU A 265 -19.09 16.53 -4.44
C LEU A 265 -17.85 15.66 -4.59
N VAL A 266 -18.00 14.52 -5.27
CA VAL A 266 -16.90 13.71 -5.80
C VAL A 266 -17.03 13.67 -7.31
N LEU A 267 -15.99 14.04 -8.05
CA LEU A 267 -16.01 14.12 -9.51
C LEU A 267 -14.74 13.51 -10.09
N ARG A 268 -14.89 12.63 -11.09
CA ARG A 268 -13.77 12.18 -11.93
C ARG A 268 -13.65 13.10 -13.13
N HIS A 269 -12.44 13.56 -13.43
CA HIS A 269 -12.21 14.41 -14.60
C HIS A 269 -12.19 13.57 -15.87
N GLY A 270 -12.75 14.08 -16.95
CA GLY A 270 -12.83 13.35 -18.21
C GLY A 270 -11.49 13.21 -18.93
N LEU A 271 -11.16 11.96 -19.25
CA LEU A 271 -10.15 11.64 -20.26
C LEU A 271 -10.85 11.42 -21.60
N GLU A 272 -10.20 11.85 -22.68
CA GLU A 272 -10.73 11.68 -24.03
C GLU A 272 -10.62 10.22 -24.47
N ASN A 273 -11.73 9.66 -24.95
CA ASN A 273 -11.75 8.30 -25.49
C ASN A 273 -11.53 8.28 -27.01
N SER A 274 -11.35 7.09 -27.58
CA SER A 274 -11.12 6.91 -29.03
C SER A 274 -12.26 7.42 -29.92
N SER A 275 -13.45 7.67 -29.35
CA SER A 275 -14.61 8.22 -30.06
C SER A 275 -14.70 9.76 -29.98
N GLY A 276 -13.74 10.44 -29.34
CA GLY A 276 -13.74 11.88 -29.13
C GLY A 276 -14.70 12.37 -28.04
N PHE A 277 -15.31 11.45 -27.28
CA PHE A 277 -16.13 11.81 -26.13
C PHE A 277 -15.24 12.05 -24.90
N LYS A 278 -15.50 13.15 -24.20
CA LYS A 278 -14.77 13.58 -23.01
C LYS A 278 -15.75 14.15 -21.99
N LEU A 279 -15.67 13.67 -20.75
CA LEU A 279 -16.40 14.23 -19.63
C LEU A 279 -15.83 15.57 -19.17
N GLY A 280 -16.63 16.35 -18.48
CA GLY A 280 -16.23 17.61 -17.90
C GLY A 280 -15.14 17.47 -16.84
N CYS A 281 -14.39 18.54 -16.63
CA CYS A 281 -13.63 18.72 -15.40
C CYS A 281 -14.47 19.49 -14.37
N TYR A 282 -13.91 19.71 -13.18
CA TYR A 282 -14.52 20.54 -12.12
C TYR A 282 -14.99 21.92 -12.62
N PHE A 283 -14.27 22.52 -13.57
CA PHE A 283 -14.51 23.86 -14.10
C PHE A 283 -15.38 23.90 -15.37
N CYS A 284 -15.95 22.78 -15.83
CA CYS A 284 -16.78 22.78 -17.04
C CYS A 284 -18.21 23.30 -16.83
N ASN A 285 -18.73 23.23 -15.61
CA ASN A 285 -20.11 23.57 -15.30
C ASN A 285 -20.31 24.99 -14.77
N ASP A 286 -19.24 25.79 -14.77
CA ASP A 286 -19.29 27.15 -14.28
C ASP A 286 -18.63 28.09 -15.29
N VAL A 287 -19.34 29.17 -15.62
CA VAL A 287 -18.97 30.16 -16.63
C VAL A 287 -18.01 31.21 -16.05
N THR A 288 -17.76 31.19 -14.74
CA THR A 288 -16.88 32.13 -14.05
C THR A 288 -15.44 31.60 -13.94
N ALA A 289 -14.48 32.44 -14.35
CA ALA A 289 -13.06 32.15 -14.15
C ALA A 289 -12.73 32.10 -12.64
N PRO A 290 -11.86 31.20 -12.17
CA PRO A 290 -11.41 31.20 -10.78
C PRO A 290 -10.71 32.54 -10.47
N GLY A 291 -11.30 33.31 -9.56
CA GLY A 291 -10.76 34.56 -9.03
C GLY A 291 -10.58 34.48 -7.52
N ASN A 292 -10.09 35.55 -6.88
CA ASN A 292 -9.84 35.55 -5.44
C ASN A 292 -11.15 35.50 -4.63
N SER A 293 -11.65 34.29 -4.36
CA SER A 293 -12.88 34.08 -3.59
C SER A 293 -12.70 34.29 -2.08
N LEU A 294 -11.47 34.47 -1.56
CA LEU A 294 -11.27 34.79 -0.13
C LEU A 294 -11.92 36.13 0.25
N VAL A 295 -12.24 36.97 -0.73
CA VAL A 295 -12.93 38.26 -0.55
C VAL A 295 -14.47 38.09 -0.60
N ASP A 296 -15.00 37.15 -1.39
CA ASP A 296 -16.45 36.91 -1.59
C ASP A 296 -16.83 35.43 -1.33
N ARG A 297 -17.37 35.17 -0.14
CA ARG A 297 -17.54 33.81 0.42
C ARG A 297 -18.74 33.08 -0.21
N THR A 298 -18.49 32.03 -1.00
CA THR A 298 -19.50 31.04 -1.44
C THR A 298 -19.18 29.62 -0.96
N LEU A 299 -20.05 28.66 -1.29
CA LEU A 299 -20.22 27.27 -0.80
C LEU A 299 -18.96 26.47 -0.37
N ASP A 300 -17.79 26.78 -0.94
CA ASP A 300 -16.51 26.09 -0.70
C ASP A 300 -15.67 26.66 0.47
N GLN A 301 -16.08 27.73 1.16
CA GLN A 301 -15.15 28.53 1.99
C GLN A 301 -15.14 28.35 3.52
N GLN A 302 -15.52 27.20 4.08
CA GLN A 302 -15.14 26.84 5.46
C GLN A 302 -14.91 25.34 5.61
N CYS A 303 -13.73 24.84 5.23
CA CYS A 303 -13.33 23.45 5.49
C CYS A 303 -13.31 23.07 7.00
N THR A 304 -13.40 24.06 7.90
CA THR A 304 -13.57 23.87 9.36
C THR A 304 -15.02 23.75 9.82
N VAL A 305 -16.00 24.22 9.05
CA VAL A 305 -17.42 24.22 9.41
C VAL A 305 -18.18 23.31 8.47
N THR A 306 -17.83 22.02 8.52
CA THR A 306 -18.59 20.95 7.88
C THR A 306 -19.05 19.95 8.93
N ARG A 307 -20.20 19.30 8.71
CA ARG A 307 -20.65 18.17 9.52
C ARG A 307 -19.57 17.08 9.44
N PRO A 308 -19.03 16.58 10.58
CA PRO A 308 -17.83 15.73 10.56
C PRO A 308 -17.89 14.51 9.62
N GLY A 309 -19.06 13.87 9.54
CA GLY A 309 -19.28 12.68 8.70
C GLY A 309 -19.16 12.92 7.19
N VAL A 310 -19.34 14.16 6.71
CA VAL A 310 -19.32 14.47 5.26
C VAL A 310 -17.98 14.09 4.63
N SER A 311 -16.89 14.42 5.31
CA SER A 311 -15.52 14.15 4.82
C SER A 311 -15.19 12.65 4.70
N TYR A 312 -15.73 11.82 5.60
CA TYR A 312 -15.55 10.38 5.56
C TYR A 312 -16.32 9.77 4.38
N ILE A 313 -17.57 10.20 4.17
CA ILE A 313 -18.37 9.75 3.03
C ILE A 313 -17.72 10.17 1.72
N ALA A 314 -17.36 11.45 1.58
CA ALA A 314 -16.73 11.96 0.37
C ALA A 314 -15.38 11.28 0.08
N GLY A 315 -14.54 11.08 1.10
CA GLY A 315 -13.25 10.41 0.95
C GLY A 315 -13.38 8.94 0.56
N ALA A 316 -14.32 8.21 1.18
CA ALA A 316 -14.62 6.82 0.80
C ALA A 316 -15.14 6.75 -0.64
N THR A 317 -16.14 7.57 -0.99
CA THR A 317 -16.70 7.61 -2.35
C THR A 317 -15.65 7.96 -3.41
N ALA A 318 -14.70 8.85 -3.10
CA ALA A 318 -13.59 9.18 -4.02
C ALA A 318 -12.68 7.98 -4.28
N VAL A 319 -12.36 7.18 -3.26
CA VAL A 319 -11.52 5.98 -3.41
C VAL A 319 -12.29 4.85 -4.08
N GLU A 320 -13.56 4.62 -3.75
CA GLU A 320 -14.38 3.61 -4.43
C GLU A 320 -14.55 3.93 -5.92
N LEU A 321 -14.72 5.21 -6.27
CA LEU A 321 -14.77 5.65 -7.65
C LEU A 321 -13.44 5.39 -8.37
N MET A 322 -12.30 5.69 -7.73
CA MET A 322 -10.97 5.38 -8.25
C MET A 322 -10.80 3.89 -8.52
N VAL A 323 -11.13 3.05 -7.55
CA VAL A 323 -11.00 1.60 -7.67
C VAL A 323 -11.89 1.07 -8.79
N SER A 324 -13.14 1.53 -8.88
CA SER A 324 -14.07 1.13 -9.94
C SER A 324 -13.58 1.55 -11.33
N ILE A 325 -13.03 2.76 -11.48
CA ILE A 325 -12.40 3.24 -12.71
C ILE A 325 -11.28 2.29 -13.14
N LEU A 326 -10.42 1.88 -12.22
CA LEU A 326 -9.29 0.99 -12.51
C LEU A 326 -9.70 -0.42 -12.94
N GLN A 327 -10.90 -0.87 -12.56
CA GLN A 327 -11.43 -2.15 -13.00
C GLN A 327 -12.07 -2.09 -14.39
N HIS A 328 -12.33 -0.89 -14.92
CA HIS A 328 -12.96 -0.74 -16.23
C HIS A 328 -11.93 -0.77 -17.37
N PRO A 329 -12.19 -1.46 -18.50
CA PRO A 329 -11.24 -1.53 -19.61
C PRO A 329 -10.84 -0.17 -20.21
N GLN A 330 -11.76 0.79 -20.23
CA GLN A 330 -11.49 2.16 -20.71
C GLN A 330 -10.93 3.10 -19.62
N GLY A 331 -10.77 2.61 -18.38
CA GLY A 331 -10.27 3.41 -17.26
C GLY A 331 -11.02 4.74 -17.11
N GLY A 332 -10.28 5.83 -16.94
CA GLY A 332 -10.84 7.18 -16.77
C GLY A 332 -11.57 7.74 -18.01
N ALA A 333 -11.45 7.09 -19.17
CA ALA A 333 -12.13 7.48 -20.41
C ALA A 333 -13.52 6.82 -20.57
N SER A 334 -13.96 6.02 -19.59
CA SER A 334 -15.26 5.36 -19.59
C SER A 334 -16.41 6.37 -19.60
N LYS A 335 -17.51 5.97 -20.25
CA LYS A 335 -18.76 6.73 -20.24
C LYS A 335 -19.49 6.59 -18.90
N PRO A 336 -20.31 7.57 -18.50
CA PRO A 336 -20.97 7.53 -17.20
C PRO A 336 -22.08 6.47 -17.10
N GLU A 337 -22.59 5.99 -18.22
CA GLU A 337 -23.56 4.89 -18.30
C GLU A 337 -22.91 3.50 -18.27
N GLU A 338 -21.58 3.41 -18.38
CA GLU A 338 -20.85 2.15 -18.33
C GLU A 338 -20.65 1.69 -16.89
N GLU A 339 -20.59 0.37 -16.70
CA GLU A 339 -20.39 -0.28 -15.41
C GLU A 339 -19.05 -1.02 -15.38
N SER A 340 -18.39 -0.97 -14.23
CA SER A 340 -17.27 -1.86 -13.90
C SER A 340 -17.78 -3.13 -13.20
N ILE A 341 -16.88 -4.07 -12.93
CA ILE A 341 -17.18 -5.24 -12.07
C ILE A 341 -17.61 -4.86 -10.64
N LEU A 342 -17.41 -3.60 -10.23
CA LEU A 342 -17.81 -3.05 -8.93
C LEU A 342 -19.06 -2.17 -9.02
N GLY A 343 -19.72 -2.13 -10.19
CA GLY A 343 -20.94 -1.36 -10.44
C GLY A 343 -20.67 -0.06 -11.21
N ASN A 344 -21.60 0.89 -11.07
CA ASN A 344 -21.70 2.10 -11.88
C ASN A 344 -20.46 3.01 -11.79
N LEU A 345 -20.14 3.67 -12.91
CA LEU A 345 -19.02 4.61 -13.02
C LEU A 345 -19.49 6.06 -13.25
N PRO A 346 -20.16 6.67 -12.26
CA PRO A 346 -20.70 8.02 -12.42
C PRO A 346 -19.60 9.03 -12.74
N HIS A 347 -19.94 10.06 -13.50
CA HIS A 347 -19.05 11.20 -13.72
C HIS A 347 -18.85 11.99 -12.41
N SER A 348 -19.95 12.25 -11.69
CA SER A 348 -19.91 12.89 -10.40
C SER A 348 -20.96 12.32 -9.45
N VAL A 349 -20.69 12.39 -8.17
CA VAL A 349 -21.59 12.03 -7.08
C VAL A 349 -21.74 13.25 -6.18
N ARG A 350 -22.96 13.71 -5.98
CA ARG A 350 -23.31 14.77 -5.04
C ARG A 350 -24.19 14.20 -3.95
N GLY A 351 -23.76 14.32 -2.70
CA GLY A 351 -24.55 13.85 -1.57
C GLY A 351 -25.02 14.98 -0.67
N PHE A 352 -26.20 14.79 -0.07
CA PHE A 352 -26.86 15.73 0.84
C PHE A 352 -27.20 15.00 2.14
N LEU A 353 -26.52 15.33 3.24
CA LEU A 353 -26.71 14.64 4.53
C LEU A 353 -27.94 15.13 5.30
N SER A 354 -28.54 16.24 4.90
CA SER A 354 -29.82 16.71 5.46
C SER A 354 -30.98 15.82 5.01
N SER A 355 -30.97 15.36 3.76
CA SER A 355 -32.00 14.49 3.18
C SER A 355 -31.57 13.04 3.01
N PHE A 356 -30.30 12.72 3.27
CA PHE A 356 -29.69 11.40 3.00
C PHE A 356 -29.85 10.96 1.53
N THR A 357 -29.76 11.92 0.60
CA THR A 357 -29.88 11.66 -0.84
C THR A 357 -28.54 11.79 -1.56
N GLN A 358 -28.41 11.07 -2.66
CA GLN A 358 -27.29 11.19 -3.59
C GLN A 358 -27.82 11.35 -5.01
N VAL A 359 -27.18 12.22 -5.78
CA VAL A 359 -27.47 12.41 -7.21
C VAL A 359 -26.19 12.28 -8.01
N MET A 360 -26.29 11.72 -9.22
CA MET A 360 -25.13 11.41 -10.06
C MET A 360 -25.17 12.13 -11.41
N PRO A 361 -25.02 13.47 -11.45
CA PRO A 361 -25.08 14.20 -12.70
C PRO A 361 -23.81 13.98 -13.54
N SER A 362 -24.01 13.94 -14.85
CA SER A 362 -22.94 13.83 -15.83
C SER A 362 -22.95 15.06 -16.72
N THR A 363 -21.77 15.59 -17.02
CA THR A 363 -21.63 16.80 -17.83
C THR A 363 -20.52 16.61 -18.84
N PRO A 364 -20.73 16.95 -20.12
CA PRO A 364 -19.69 16.85 -21.14
C PRO A 364 -18.59 17.90 -20.92
N ALA A 365 -17.44 17.71 -21.56
CA ALA A 365 -16.40 18.72 -21.59
C ALA A 365 -16.88 20.01 -22.27
N PHE A 366 -16.69 21.14 -21.60
CA PHE A 366 -17.03 22.45 -22.15
C PHE A 366 -15.90 22.98 -23.04
N SER A 367 -16.24 23.37 -24.27
CA SER A 367 -15.27 23.79 -25.30
C SER A 367 -14.46 25.03 -24.92
N GLN A 368 -15.01 25.91 -24.08
CA GLN A 368 -14.35 27.12 -23.58
C GLN A 368 -13.93 26.98 -22.10
N CYS A 369 -13.82 25.75 -21.58
CA CYS A 369 -13.39 25.54 -20.21
C CYS A 369 -11.99 26.11 -19.96
N VAL A 370 -11.84 26.86 -18.87
CA VAL A 370 -10.58 27.49 -18.43
C VAL A 370 -9.51 26.50 -17.97
N ALA A 371 -9.82 25.21 -17.85
CA ALA A 371 -8.89 24.20 -17.35
C ALA A 371 -8.67 23.02 -18.30
N CYS A 372 -9.69 22.58 -19.06
CA CYS A 372 -9.59 21.37 -19.89
C CYS A 372 -10.05 21.54 -21.35
N SER A 373 -10.26 22.78 -21.81
CA SER A 373 -10.56 23.05 -23.23
C SER A 373 -9.39 22.64 -24.12
N GLN A 374 -9.67 22.50 -25.42
CA GLN A 374 -8.63 22.14 -26.38
C GLN A 374 -7.52 23.20 -26.42
N VAL A 375 -7.90 24.49 -26.39
CA VAL A 375 -6.96 25.62 -26.37
C VAL A 375 -5.99 25.50 -25.18
N VAL A 376 -6.53 25.24 -23.99
CA VAL A 376 -5.72 25.10 -22.76
C VAL A 376 -4.86 23.84 -22.81
N SER A 377 -5.37 22.73 -23.35
CA SER A 377 -4.63 21.48 -23.47
C SER A 377 -3.48 21.55 -24.49
N THR A 378 -3.57 22.43 -25.49
CA THR A 378 -2.49 22.69 -26.47
C THR A 378 -1.38 23.60 -25.95
N TYR A 379 -1.62 24.38 -24.89
CA TYR A 379 -0.55 25.07 -24.18
C TYR A 379 0.23 24.02 -23.37
N GLN A 380 1.30 23.47 -23.98
CA GLN A 380 2.29 22.67 -23.28
C GLN A 380 2.98 23.59 -22.26
N LEU A 381 2.57 23.51 -21.00
CA LEU A 381 3.29 24.08 -19.85
C LEU A 381 4.53 23.23 -19.56
#